data_AF-A0A5K1GZQ7-F1
#
_entry.id   AF-A0A5K1GZQ7-F1
#
_cell.length_a   1.000
_cell.length_b   1.000
_cell.length_c   1.000
_cell.angle_alpha   90.00
_cell.angle_beta   90.00
_cell.angle_gamma   90.00
#
_symmetry.space_group_name_H-M   'P 1'
#
loop_
_entity.id
_entity.type
_entity.pdbx_description
1 polymer ?
#
loop_
_entity_poly.entity_id
_entity_poly.type
_entity_poly.pdbx_seq_one_letter_code
_entity_poly.pdbx_strand_id
1 'polypeptide(L)' 'EQLQLRAFCDSDWVGCQTTRRSTTSSVMFLGTNPISWTAKKQPTVARSTTK' A
#
# COMPACT_ATOMS: atom_id res chain seq x y z
N GLU A 1 -26.65 -8.03 5.40
CA GLU A 1 -25.34 -7.36 5.46
C GLU A 1 -25.15 -6.48 4.24
N GLN A 2 -24.57 -5.29 4.38
CA GLN A 2 -24.41 -4.36 3.25
C GLN A 2 -23.11 -4.68 2.50
N LEU A 3 -23.25 -5.06 1.23
CA LEU A 3 -22.12 -5.29 0.33
C LEU A 3 -21.52 -3.95 -0.11
N GLN A 4 -20.69 -3.37 0.76
CA GLN A 4 -19.94 -2.15 0.46
C GLN A 4 -18.49 -2.52 0.11
N LEU A 5 -18.01 -2.03 -1.04
CA LEU A 5 -16.60 -2.13 -1.42
C LEU A 5 -15.81 -1.01 -0.74
N ARG A 6 -14.77 -1.36 0.01
CA ARG A 6 -13.86 -0.43 0.69
C ARG A 6 -12.42 -0.77 0.31
N ALA A 7 -11.58 0.22 0.06
CA ALA A 7 -10.18 0.01 -0.27
C ALA A 7 -9.30 0.92 0.59
N PHE A 8 -8.17 0.39 1.03
CA PHE A 8 -7.14 1.11 1.77
C PHE A 8 -5.81 0.93 1.06
N CYS A 9 -4.99 1.99 1.07
CA CYS A 9 -3.64 1.98 0.51
C CYS A 9 -2.69 2.56 1.55
N ASP A 10 -1.50 1.97 1.65
CA ASP A 10 -0.42 2.45 2.50
C ASP A 10 0.89 2.47 1.72
N SER A 11 1.81 3.35 2.15
CA SER A 11 3.17 3.40 1.60
C SER A 11 4.18 3.63 2.72
N ASP A 12 5.11 2.69 2.88
CA ASP A 12 6.26 2.91 3.72
C ASP A 12 7.33 3.72 2.95
N TRP A 13 7.87 4.77 3.56
CA TRP A 13 9.04 5.45 2.99
C TRP A 13 10.29 4.73 3.43
N VAL A 14 11.14 4.34 2.46
CA VAL A 14 12.44 3.71 2.77
C VAL A 14 12.29 2.42 3.59
N GLY A 15 11.12 1.75 3.53
CA GLY A 15 10.83 0.55 4.32
C GLY A 15 11.83 -0.58 4.13
N CYS A 16 12.47 -0.66 2.95
CA CYS A 16 13.62 -1.55 2.75
C CYS A 16 14.94 -0.86 3.07
N GLN A 17 15.51 -1.10 4.26
CA GLN A 17 16.77 -0.47 4.70
C GLN A 17 17.95 -0.66 3.72
N THR A 18 18.06 -1.83 3.09
CA THR A 18 19.14 -2.14 2.14
C THR A 18 19.04 -1.34 0.85
N THR A 19 17.82 -1.19 0.30
CA THR A 19 17.63 -0.58 -1.02
C THR A 19 17.07 0.83 -0.97
N ARG A 20 16.67 1.28 0.23
CA ARG A 20 15.98 2.55 0.51
C ARG A 20 14.71 2.74 -0.33
N ARG A 21 14.15 1.64 -0.85
CA ARG A 21 12.93 1.64 -1.65
C ARG A 21 11.70 1.56 -0.76
N SER A 22 10.69 2.30 -1.17
CA SER A 22 9.35 2.22 -0.62
C SER A 22 8.66 0.92 -1.02
N THR A 23 7.76 0.50 -0.16
CA THR A 23 6.79 -0.56 -0.36
C THR A 23 5.42 0.09 -0.34
N THR A 24 4.64 -0.15 -1.39
CA THR A 24 3.24 0.24 -1.43
C THR A 24 2.40 -1.00 -1.21
N SER A 25 1.40 -0.89 -0.33
CA SER A 25 0.43 -1.95 -0.10
C SER A 25 -0.99 -1.44 -0.31
N SER A 26 -1.87 -2.35 -0.70
CA SER A 26 -3.30 -2.08 -0.79
C SER A 26 -4.11 -3.29 -0.35
N VAL A 27 -5.30 -3.03 0.17
CA VAL A 27 -6.27 -4.05 0.57
C VAL A 27 -7.68 -3.61 0.22
N MET A 28 -8.46 -4.51 -0.34
CA MET A 28 -9.86 -4.31 -0.70
C MET A 28 -10.75 -5.23 0.13
N PHE A 29 -11.82 -4.67 0.67
CA PHE A 29 -12.84 -5.35 1.46
C PHE A 29 -14.20 -5.28 0.78
N LEU A 30 -14.94 -6.39 0.81
CA LEU A 30 -16.37 -6.44 0.49
C LEU A 30 -17.13 -6.74 1.78
N GLY A 31 -17.91 -5.77 2.25
CA GLY A 31 -18.42 -5.83 3.63
C GLY A 31 -17.25 -5.83 4.61
N THR A 32 -17.20 -6.80 5.52
CA THR A 32 -16.10 -6.97 6.49
C THR A 32 -14.99 -7.92 6.00
N ASN A 33 -15.16 -8.55 4.83
CA ASN A 33 -14.25 -9.58 4.34
C ASN A 33 -13.22 -9.00 3.37
N PRO A 34 -11.91 -9.21 3.58
CA PRO A 34 -10.90 -8.85 2.59
C PRO A 34 -11.00 -9.78 1.38
N ILE A 35 -11.06 -9.20 0.18
CA ILE A 35 -11.21 -9.96 -1.07
C ILE A 35 -9.98 -9.87 -1.98
N SER A 36 -9.11 -8.89 -1.77
CA SER A 36 -7.86 -8.74 -2.50
C SER A 36 -6.86 -7.91 -1.71
N TRP A 37 -5.59 -8.26 -1.79
CA TRP A 37 -4.50 -7.49 -1.22
C TRP A 37 -3.27 -7.58 -2.11
N THR A 38 -2.49 -6.51 -2.14
CA THR A 38 -1.20 -6.48 -2.83
C THR A 38 -0.17 -5.76 -2.00
N ALA A 39 1.07 -6.21 -2.08
CA ALA A 39 2.23 -5.51 -1.52
C ALA A 39 3.33 -5.52 -2.58
N LYS A 40 3.83 -4.34 -2.93
CA LYS A 40 4.81 -4.16 -4.00
C LYS A 40 5.94 -3.25 -3.54
N LYS A 41 7.16 -3.75 -3.65
CA LYS A 41 8.37 -2.92 -3.56
C LYS A 41 8.50 -2.10 -4.83
N GLN A 42 8.67 -0.79 -4.71
CA GLN A 42 8.82 0.10 -5.85
C GLN A 42 10.13 -0.21 -6.59
N PRO A 43 10.17 -0.22 -7.94
CA PRO A 43 11.39 -0.56 -8.67
C PRO A 43 12.47 0.52 -8.48
N THR A 44 12.05 1.77 -8.35
CA THR A 44 12.89 2.96 -8.24
C THR A 44 12.75 3.62 -6.87
N VAL A 45 13.77 4.36 -6.46
CA VAL A 45 13.73 5.22 -5.26
C VAL A 45 13.22 6.60 -5.70
N ALA A 46 12.15 7.08 -5.07
CA ALA A 46 11.63 8.43 -5.26
C ALA A 46 11.74 9.24 -3.95
N ARG A 47 12.11 10.52 -4.05
CA ARG A 47 12.13 11.48 -2.93
C ARG A 47 11.27 12.67 -3.30
N SER A 48 10.11 12.82 -2.65
CA SER A 48 9.40 14.09 -2.60
C SER A 48 9.62 14.73 -1.22
N THR A 49 9.75 16.05 -1.19
CA THR A 49 9.81 16.82 0.06
C THR A 49 8.61 17.76 0.06
N THR A 50 7.75 17.68 1.06
CA THR A 50 6.69 18.66 1.30
C THR A 50 7.29 19.84 2.06
N LYS A 51 6.92 21.07 1.70
CA LYS A 51 7.25 22.27 2.51
C LYS A 51 6.37 22.34 3.75
#